data_AF-A0AAE5VRN2-F1
#
_entry.id   AF-A0AAE5VRN2-F1
#
_cell.length_a   1.000
_cell.length_b   1.000
_cell.length_c   1.000
_cell.angle_alpha   90.00
_cell.angle_beta   90.00
_cell.angle_gamma   90.00
#
_symmetry.space_group_name_H-M   'P 1'
#
loop_
_entity.id
_entity.type
_entity.pdbx_description
1 polymer ?
#
loop_
_entity_poly.entity_id
_entity_poly.type
_entity_poly.pdbx_seq_one_letter_code
_entity_poly.pdbx_strand_id
1 'polypeptide(L)'
;MTDYIEVKPLKTFDNGSGLKTADSDPFPVERGEANALKALGLVSFEDDAKKVEAPADPEPVEPISSVRSTKKKDKTDADNETA
;
A
#
# COMPACT_ATOMS: atom_id res chain seq x y z
N MET A 1 10.66 11.81 19.69
CA MET A 1 10.07 12.28 18.43
C MET A 1 10.69 11.44 17.34
N THR A 2 9.87 10.71 16.57
CA THR A 2 10.39 9.81 15.52
C THR A 2 10.81 10.65 14.32
N ASP A 3 12.03 10.43 13.83
CA ASP A 3 12.55 11.11 12.65
C ASP A 3 12.16 10.33 11.40
N TYR A 4 11.36 10.93 10.52
CA TYR A 4 11.03 10.36 9.21
C TYR A 4 11.89 11.00 8.12
N ILE A 5 12.29 10.20 7.13
CA ILE A 5 13.02 10.63 5.94
C ILE A 5 12.37 10.05 4.69
N GLU A 6 12.41 10.79 3.58
CA GLU A 6 11.95 10.28 2.29
C GLU A 6 12.99 9.35 1.68
N VAL A 7 12.55 8.15 1.28
CA VAL A 7 13.41 7.18 0.59
C VAL A 7 12.83 6.83 -0.76
N LYS A 8 13.71 6.67 -1.75
CA LYS A 8 13.34 6.24 -3.10
C LYS A 8 13.50 4.72 -3.22
N PRO A 9 12.45 3.97 -3.59
CA PRO A 9 12.58 2.54 -3.86
C PRO A 9 13.44 2.29 -5.11
N LEU A 10 14.33 1.30 -5.02
CA LEU A 10 15.18 0.84 -6.12
C LEU A 10 14.70 -0.48 -6.72
N LYS A 11 13.95 -1.27 -5.94
CA LYS A 11 13.45 -2.60 -6.30
C LYS A 11 12.02 -2.74 -5.84
N THR A 12 11.38 -3.81 -6.32
CA THR A 12 10.07 -4.20 -5.83
C THR A 12 10.17 -4.94 -4.50
N PHE A 13 9.53 -4.43 -3.45
CA PHE A 13 9.47 -5.06 -2.13
C PHE A 13 8.18 -4.65 -1.40
N ASP A 14 7.80 -5.43 -0.40
CA ASP A 14 6.68 -5.11 0.48
C ASP A 14 7.22 -4.73 1.87
N ASN A 15 6.76 -3.61 2.42
CA ASN A 15 7.15 -3.13 3.74
C ASN A 15 5.97 -3.11 4.74
N GLY A 16 4.91 -3.87 4.48
CA GLY A 16 3.70 -3.87 5.30
C GLY A 16 2.77 -2.66 5.09
N SER A 17 3.25 -1.57 4.48
CA SER A 17 2.39 -0.46 3.99
C SER A 17 1.90 -0.67 2.56
N GLY A 18 2.29 -1.78 1.92
CA GLY A 18 1.96 -2.15 0.55
C GLY A 18 3.20 -2.36 -0.33
N LEU A 19 2.94 -2.80 -1.56
CA LEU A 19 3.98 -3.10 -2.53
C LEU A 19 4.63 -1.81 -3.05
N LYS A 20 5.91 -1.63 -2.75
CA LYS A 20 6.76 -0.57 -3.31
C LYS A 20 7.47 -1.13 -4.53
N THR A 21 7.52 -0.37 -5.62
CA THR A 21 8.21 -0.74 -6.86
C THR A 21 9.32 0.26 -7.17
N ALA A 22 10.25 -0.08 -8.06
CA ALA A 22 11.33 0.84 -8.44
C ALA A 22 10.83 2.15 -9.09
N ASP A 23 9.62 2.13 -9.67
CA ASP A 23 8.94 3.27 -10.27
C ASP A 23 7.99 4.00 -9.30
N SER A 24 7.84 3.51 -8.07
CA SER A 24 7.02 4.16 -7.07
C SER A 24 7.66 5.47 -6.60
N ASP A 25 6.81 6.44 -6.25
CA ASP A 25 7.25 7.70 -5.67
C ASP A 25 8.04 7.49 -4.36
N PRO A 26 8.98 8.40 -4.04
CA PRO A 26 9.61 8.43 -2.73
C PRO A 26 8.56 8.47 -1.63
N PHE A 27 8.83 7.77 -0.53
CA PHE A 27 7.89 7.69 0.57
C PHE A 27 8.60 7.93 1.91
N PRO A 28 7.92 8.55 2.88
CA PRO A 28 8.48 8.79 4.20
C PRO A 28 8.54 7.49 5.01
N VAL A 29 9.69 7.21 5.58
CA VAL A 29 9.94 6.08 6.50
C VAL A 29 10.75 6.55 7.70
N GLU A 30 10.63 5.83 8.82
CA GLU A 30 11.44 6.11 9.99
C GLU A 30 12.94 5.94 9.66
N ARG A 31 13.79 6.81 10.19
CA ARG A 31 15.24 6.81 9.93
C ARG A 31 15.91 5.47 10.24
N GLY A 32 15.42 4.74 11.25
CA GLY A 32 15.90 3.38 11.55
C GLY A 32 15.54 2.38 10.45
N GLU A 33 14.29 2.40 10.00
CA GLU A 33 13.80 1.52 8.93
C GLU A 33 14.47 1.84 7.58
N ALA A 34 14.60 3.12 7.24
CA ALA A 34 15.29 3.58 6.04
C ALA A 34 16.71 2.99 5.94
N ASN A 35 17.47 3.03 7.04
CA ASN A 35 18.83 2.47 7.09
C ASN A 35 18.82 0.96 6.87
N ALA A 36 17.86 0.24 7.45
CA ALA A 36 17.70 -1.19 7.21
C ALA A 36 17.39 -1.49 5.73
N LEU A 37 16.45 -0.76 5.13
CA LEU A 37 16.09 -0.91 3.72
C LEU A 37 17.25 -0.54 2.76
N LYS A 38 18.05 0.49 3.09
CA LYS A 38 19.26 0.88 2.34
C LYS A 38 20.34 -0.19 2.46
N ALA A 39 20.54 -0.77 3.63
CA ALA A 39 21.49 -1.87 3.84
C ALA A 39 21.12 -3.14 3.04
N LEU A 40 19.83 -3.38 2.83
CA LEU A 40 19.32 -4.45 1.97
C LEU A 40 19.38 -4.12 0.46
N GLY A 41 19.74 -2.87 0.10
CA GLY A 41 19.75 -2.40 -1.29
C GLY A 41 18.36 -2.34 -1.91
N LEU A 42 17.32 -2.12 -1.09
CA LEU A 42 15.92 -1.99 -1.53
C LEU A 42 15.54 -0.54 -1.82
N VAL A 43 16.13 0.41 -1.10
CA VAL A 43 15.88 1.84 -1.25
C VAL A 43 17.19 2.63 -1.31
N SER A 44 17.10 3.87 -1.78
CA SER A 44 18.18 4.86 -1.74
C SER A 44 17.65 6.17 -1.17
N PHE A 45 18.47 6.84 -0.36
CA PHE A 45 18.18 8.17 0.18
C PHE A 45 19.48 8.92 0.41
N GLU A 46 19.42 10.24 0.31
CA GLU A 46 20.56 11.13 0.57
C GLU A 46 20.88 11.16 2.07
N ASP A 47 22.16 11.17 2.45
CA ASP A 47 22.53 11.21 3.88
C ASP A 47 22.11 12.53 4.57
N ASP A 48 21.81 13.57 3.77
CA ASP A 48 21.18 14.84 4.18
C ASP A 48 19.66 14.89 3.88
N ALA A 49 19.01 13.73 3.71
CA ALA A 49 17.57 13.66 3.44
C ALA A 49 16.80 14.51 4.46
N LYS A 50 16.01 15.46 3.97
CA LYS A 50 15.21 16.36 4.80
C LYS A 50 14.34 15.52 5.73
N LYS A 51 14.41 15.85 7.02
CA LYS A 51 13.44 15.35 7.99
C LYS A 51 12.07 15.81 7.54
N VAL A 52 11.20 14.86 7.26
CA VAL A 52 9.80 15.10 6.91
C VAL A 52 8.94 14.80 8.13
N GLU A 53 7.83 15.51 8.23
CA GLU A 53 6.82 15.19 9.23
C GLU A 53 6.22 13.82 8.90
N ALA A 54 5.85 13.03 9.92
CA ALA A 54 5.25 11.73 9.72
C ALA A 54 4.09 11.85 8.71
N PRO A 55 3.92 10.91 7.75
CA PRO A 55 2.77 10.94 6.88
C PRO A 55 1.52 10.94 7.75
N ALA A 56 0.80 12.06 7.77
CA ALA A 56 -0.55 12.11 8.30
C ALA A 56 -1.37 11.21 7.38
N ASP A 57 -1.84 10.08 7.91
CA ASP A 57 -2.75 9.06 7.37
C ASP A 57 -2.86 8.98 5.83
N PRO A 58 -2.57 7.82 5.20
CA PRO A 58 -2.81 7.68 3.76
C PRO A 58 -4.25 8.08 3.46
N GLU A 59 -4.43 9.12 2.63
CA GLU A 59 -5.76 9.49 2.16
C GLU A 59 -6.43 8.20 1.69
N PRO A 60 -7.63 7.87 2.20
CA PRO A 60 -8.29 6.63 1.84
C PRO A 60 -8.50 6.67 0.34
N VAL A 61 -7.74 5.84 -0.38
CA VAL A 61 -7.99 5.57 -1.79
C VAL A 61 -9.46 5.17 -1.86
N GLU A 62 -10.28 6.06 -2.43
CA GLU A 62 -11.71 5.81 -2.54
C GLU A 62 -11.87 4.44 -3.21
N PRO A 63 -12.59 3.50 -2.59
CA PRO A 63 -12.82 2.22 -3.23
C PRO A 63 -13.50 2.53 -4.56
N ILE A 64 -12.87 2.15 -5.67
CA ILE A 64 -13.52 2.12 -6.97
C ILE A 64 -14.77 1.26 -6.82
N SER A 65 -15.90 1.92 -6.57
CA SER A 65 -17.22 1.31 -6.57
C SER A 65 -17.51 0.95 -8.02
N SER A 66 -16.95 -0.17 -8.46
CA SER A 66 -17.31 -0.77 -9.72
C SER A 66 -18.75 -1.23 -9.57
N VAL A 67 -19.64 -0.35 -9.99
CA VAL A 67 -21.08 -0.52 -10.15
C VAL A 67 -21.30 -1.82 -10.93
N ARG A 68 -21.42 -2.94 -10.23
CA ARG A 68 -22.10 -4.13 -10.75
C ARG A 68 -23.54 -4.12 -10.25
N SER A 69 -24.26 -3.08 -10.65
CA SER A 69 -25.71 -3.05 -10.63
C SER A 69 -26.24 -3.98 -11.72
N THR A 70 -26.41 -5.26 -11.42
CA THR A 70 -27.35 -6.11 -12.17
C THR A 70 -28.11 -7.02 -11.22
N LYS A 71 -29.19 -6.46 -10.68
CA LYS A 71 -30.53 -7.03 -10.63
C LYS A 71 -30.65 -8.45 -10.04
N LYS A 72 -31.07 -8.47 -8.77
CA LYS A 72 -31.79 -9.60 -8.16
C LYS A 72 -32.85 -10.12 -9.14
N LYS A 73 -32.79 -11.42 -9.43
CA LYS A 73 -33.98 -12.18 -9.78
C LYS A 73 -34.04 -13.38 -8.84
N ASP A 74 -34.83 -13.16 -7.81
CA ASP A 74 -35.53 -14.17 -7.02
C ASP A 74 -36.05 -15.29 -7.93
N LYS A 75 -35.74 -16.53 -7.58
CA LYS A 75 -36.54 -17.74 -7.83
C LYS A 75 -36.00 -18.87 -6.97
N THR A 76 -36.68 -19.01 -5.84
CA THR A 76 -37.05 -20.25 -5.15
C THR A 76 -36.83 -21.52 -5.99
N ASP A 77 -35.96 -22.42 -5.53
CA ASP A 77 -36.07 -23.84 -5.85
C ASP A 77 -36.84 -24.48 -4.70
N ALA A 78 -38.13 -24.68 -4.94
CA ALA A 78 -38.97 -25.56 -4.17
C ALA A 78 -38.78 -26.99 -4.70
N ASP A 79 -38.41 -27.88 -3.79
CA ASP A 79 -38.86 -29.27 -3.64
C ASP A 79 -39.49 -29.93 -4.88
N ASN A 80 -38.85 -31.01 -5.36
CA ASN A 80 -39.62 -32.12 -5.92
C ASN A 80 -38.87 -33.44 -5.72
N GLU A 81 -39.33 -34.21 -4.73
CA GLU A 81 -39.16 -35.66 -4.69
C GLU A 81 -39.91 -36.34 -5.85
N THR A 82 -39.67 -37.65 -6.03
CA THR A 82 -40.36 -38.63 -6.91
C THR A 82 -40.02 -38.69 -8.40
N ALA A 83 -39.26 -39.74 -8.78
CA ALA A 83 -39.77 -40.92 -9.48
C ALA A 83 -38.77 -42.09 -9.39
#